data_AF-A0A9W5B570-F1
#
_entry.id   AF-A0A9W5B570-F1
#
_cell.length_a   1.000
_cell.length_b   1.000
_cell.length_c   1.000
_cell.angle_alpha   90.00
_cell.angle_beta   90.00
_cell.angle_gamma   90.00
#
_symmetry.space_group_name_H-M   'P 1'
#
loop_
_entity.id
_entity.type
_entity.pdbx_description
1 polymer ?
#
loop_
_entity_poly.entity_id
_entity_poly.type
_entity_poly.pdbx_seq_one_letter_code
_entity_poly.pdbx_strand_id
1 'polypeptide(L)'
;MTRLRSLMTSILVASAFVGTSAAEAQTTEQNRYLAAMVEWAVANCEAKEMSALVVSMASMVVNGSAPGEMDNARAVVRKGTMDNYPSKEAACADIVPRLQTSAKPVSK
;
A
#
# COMPACT_ATOMS: atom_id res chain seq x y z
N MET A 1 54.75 -33.80 23.07
CA MET A 1 54.65 -32.58 22.26
C MET A 1 53.29 -32.63 21.57
N THR A 2 52.31 -31.85 22.04
CA THR A 2 50.91 -32.00 21.63
C THR A 2 50.30 -30.63 21.38
N ARG A 3 50.05 -30.27 20.11
CA ARG A 3 49.01 -29.32 19.68
C ARG A 3 48.62 -29.58 18.22
N LEU A 4 47.55 -30.35 18.01
CA LEU A 4 46.79 -30.33 16.75
C LEU A 4 46.11 -28.97 16.64
N ARG A 5 46.37 -28.25 15.55
CA ARG A 5 45.81 -26.94 15.23
C ARG A 5 44.45 -27.07 14.54
N SER A 6 43.51 -26.28 15.02
CA SER A 6 42.39 -25.63 14.33
C SER A 6 41.64 -26.41 13.24
N LEU A 7 40.51 -26.99 13.66
CA LEU A 7 39.30 -27.05 12.84
C LEU A 7 38.73 -25.63 12.71
N MET A 8 38.92 -24.99 11.55
CA MET A 8 38.15 -23.81 11.16
C MET A 8 37.85 -23.92 9.66
N THR A 9 36.75 -24.62 9.36
CA THR A 9 36.08 -24.50 8.07
C THR A 9 34.60 -24.56 8.35
N SER A 10 34.11 -23.55 9.11
CA SER A 10 32.68 -23.28 9.20
C SER A 10 32.25 -22.70 7.87
N ILE A 11 31.64 -23.59 7.09
CA ILE A 11 30.95 -23.35 5.84
C ILE A 11 30.02 -22.14 6.01
N LEU A 12 30.20 -21.14 5.15
CA LEU A 12 29.21 -20.12 4.83
C LEU A 12 27.95 -20.84 4.34
N VAL A 13 27.00 -21.10 5.24
CA VAL A 13 25.68 -21.60 4.86
C VAL A 13 24.73 -20.42 4.71
N ALA A 14 24.52 -20.10 3.44
CA ALA A 14 23.25 -19.68 2.85
C ALA A 14 22.57 -18.43 3.42
N SER A 15 22.90 -17.31 2.77
CA SER A 15 21.96 -16.26 2.39
C SER A 15 20.67 -16.87 1.82
N ALA A 16 19.67 -17.09 2.67
CA ALA A 16 18.32 -17.46 2.24
C ALA A 16 17.27 -16.87 3.17
N PHE A 17 17.42 -15.59 3.53
CA PHE A 17 16.23 -14.78 3.74
C PHE A 17 15.70 -14.49 2.34
N VAL A 18 14.61 -15.16 1.97
CA VAL A 18 13.82 -14.83 0.79
C VAL A 18 13.36 -13.39 0.99
N GLY A 19 14.16 -12.46 0.50
CA GLY A 19 13.78 -11.07 0.38
C GLY A 19 12.65 -11.05 -0.62
N THR A 20 11.41 -11.04 -0.14
CA THR A 20 10.35 -10.29 -0.81
C THR A 20 10.99 -8.96 -1.15
N SER A 21 11.23 -8.74 -2.43
CA SER A 21 12.03 -7.59 -2.87
C SER A 21 11.39 -6.33 -2.30
N ALA A 22 12.18 -5.36 -1.85
CA ALA A 22 11.63 -4.11 -1.31
C ALA A 22 10.59 -3.44 -2.24
N ALA A 23 10.65 -3.75 -3.54
CA ALA A 23 9.67 -3.37 -4.55
C ALA A 23 8.27 -4.02 -4.38
N GLU A 24 8.19 -5.29 -3.99
CA GLU A 24 6.91 -5.97 -3.71
C GLU A 24 6.25 -5.44 -2.42
N ALA A 25 7.06 -5.12 -1.40
CA ALA A 25 6.59 -4.48 -0.18
C ALA A 25 6.07 -3.05 -0.43
N GLN A 26 6.77 -2.28 -1.27
CA GLN A 26 6.33 -0.92 -1.64
C GLN A 26 5.03 -0.92 -2.45
N THR A 27 4.88 -1.85 -3.39
CA THR A 27 3.64 -1.96 -4.18
C THR A 27 2.45 -2.37 -3.33
N THR A 28 2.63 -3.26 -2.35
CA THR A 28 1.56 -3.64 -1.41
C THR A 28 1.17 -2.54 -0.43
N GLU A 29 2.12 -1.74 0.08
CA GLU A 29 1.81 -0.56 0.89
C GLU A 29 1.08 0.52 0.09
N GLN A 30 1.55 0.82 -1.13
CA GLN A 30 0.91 1.79 -2.01
C GLN A 30 -0.51 1.36 -2.41
N ASN A 31 -0.74 0.08 -2.67
CA ASN A 31 -2.07 -0.46 -2.94
C ASN A 31 -3.02 -0.27 -1.75
N ARG A 32 -2.54 -0.49 -0.53
CA ARG A 32 -3.33 -0.27 0.70
C ARG A 32 -3.64 1.21 0.91
N TYR A 33 -2.69 2.10 0.64
CA TYR A 33 -2.93 3.54 0.67
C TYR A 33 -4.00 3.96 -0.34
N LEU A 34 -3.91 3.48 -1.59
CA LEU A 34 -4.91 3.74 -2.62
C LEU A 34 -6.29 3.19 -2.23
N ALA A 35 -6.36 1.99 -1.66
CA ALA A 35 -7.61 1.42 -1.17
C ALA A 35 -8.22 2.26 -0.04
N ALA A 36 -7.42 2.69 0.93
CA ALA A 36 -7.87 3.59 2.00
C ALA A 36 -8.32 4.96 1.48
N MET A 37 -7.67 5.50 0.43
CA MET A 37 -8.12 6.72 -0.24
C MET A 37 -9.48 6.54 -0.92
N VAL A 38 -9.71 5.38 -1.56
CA VAL A 38 -11.02 5.05 -2.16
C VAL A 38 -12.09 4.91 -1.07
N GLU A 39 -11.82 4.21 0.03
CA GLU A 39 -12.75 4.11 1.17
C GLU A 39 -13.12 5.51 1.71
N TRP A 40 -12.11 6.38 1.91
CA TRP A 40 -12.34 7.74 2.36
C TRP A 40 -13.18 8.53 1.36
N ALA A 41 -12.87 8.46 0.07
CA ALA A 41 -13.57 9.19 -0.96
C ALA A 41 -15.02 8.70 -1.14
N VAL A 42 -15.29 7.40 -0.99
CA VAL A 42 -16.66 6.85 -0.99
C VAL A 42 -17.46 7.33 0.22
N ALA A 43 -16.83 7.37 1.40
CA ALA A 43 -17.50 7.79 2.63
C ALA A 43 -17.75 9.30 2.70
N ASN A 44 -16.89 10.09 2.05
CA ASN A 44 -16.90 11.55 2.18
C ASN A 44 -17.45 12.24 0.93
N CYS A 45 -17.08 11.83 -0.26
CA CYS A 45 -17.48 12.51 -1.49
C CYS A 45 -18.82 11.95 -1.99
N GLU A 46 -19.59 12.75 -2.75
CA GLU A 46 -20.69 12.22 -3.57
C GLU A 46 -20.12 11.39 -4.73
N ALA A 47 -19.51 10.25 -4.40
CA ALA A 47 -18.71 9.38 -5.25
C ALA A 47 -19.53 8.62 -6.32
N LYS A 48 -20.64 9.20 -6.80
CA LYS A 48 -21.50 8.63 -7.85
C LYS A 48 -20.74 8.35 -9.15
N GLU A 49 -19.65 9.06 -9.39
CA GLU A 49 -18.84 8.93 -10.60
C GLU A 49 -17.60 8.04 -10.45
N MET A 50 -17.40 7.41 -9.28
CA MET A 50 -16.29 6.47 -9.12
C MET A 50 -16.60 5.17 -9.87
N SER A 51 -15.67 4.76 -10.74
CA SER A 51 -15.83 3.52 -11.50
C SER A 51 -15.93 2.31 -10.57
N ALA A 52 -16.89 1.42 -10.84
CA ALA A 52 -17.06 0.16 -10.11
C ALA A 52 -15.78 -0.69 -10.10
N LEU A 53 -14.93 -0.56 -11.13
CA LEU A 53 -13.63 -1.23 -11.20
C LEU A 53 -12.70 -0.77 -10.07
N VAL A 54 -12.63 0.54 -9.83
CA VAL A 54 -11.76 1.13 -8.79
C VAL A 54 -12.21 0.69 -7.40
N VAL A 55 -13.51 0.73 -7.16
CA VAL A 55 -14.11 0.28 -5.89
C VAL A 55 -13.87 -1.23 -5.68
N SER A 56 -13.96 -2.02 -6.74
CA SER A 56 -13.71 -3.47 -6.68
C SER A 56 -12.24 -3.78 -6.37
N MET A 57 -11.30 -3.10 -7.03
CA MET A 57 -9.86 -3.26 -6.77
C MET A 57 -9.50 -2.87 -5.34
N ALA A 58 -10.02 -1.73 -4.85
CA ALA A 58 -9.84 -1.32 -3.47
C ALA A 58 -10.37 -2.39 -2.50
N SER A 59 -11.56 -2.94 -2.77
CA SER A 59 -12.17 -3.99 -1.95
C SER A 59 -11.34 -5.28 -1.91
N MET A 60 -10.71 -5.68 -3.03
CA MET A 60 -9.78 -6.82 -3.06
C MET A 60 -8.55 -6.57 -2.18
N VAL A 61 -8.00 -5.36 -2.22
CA VAL A 61 -6.84 -5.00 -1.40
C VAL A 61 -7.21 -4.97 0.08
N VAL A 62 -8.36 -4.39 0.44
CA VAL A 62 -8.85 -4.36 1.83
C VAL A 62 -9.03 -5.78 2.36
N ASN A 63 -9.70 -6.64 1.61
CA ASN A 63 -9.97 -8.03 2.01
C ASN A 63 -8.71 -8.89 2.07
N GLY A 64 -7.70 -8.59 1.24
CA GLY A 64 -6.42 -9.31 1.20
C GLY A 64 -5.39 -8.83 2.22
N SER A 65 -5.65 -7.74 2.95
CA SER A 65 -4.70 -7.12 3.89
C SER A 65 -5.05 -7.44 5.34
N ALA A 66 -4.05 -7.46 6.22
CA ALA A 66 -4.33 -7.58 7.65
C ALA A 66 -4.99 -6.29 8.19
N PRO A 67 -5.89 -6.37 9.19
CA PRO A 67 -6.60 -5.21 9.71
C PRO A 67 -5.68 -4.06 10.13
N GLY A 68 -4.59 -4.36 10.86
CA GLY A 68 -3.66 -3.34 11.33
C GLY A 68 -2.91 -2.61 10.22
N GLU A 69 -2.70 -3.26 9.07
CA GLU A 69 -2.03 -2.65 7.92
C GLU A 69 -2.95 -1.66 7.20
N MET A 70 -4.24 -2.02 7.08
CA MET A 70 -5.26 -1.12 6.56
C MET A 70 -5.54 0.05 7.52
N ASP A 71 -5.52 -0.19 8.84
CA ASP A 71 -5.71 0.88 9.82
C ASP A 71 -4.59 1.92 9.76
N ASN A 72 -3.34 1.48 9.57
CA ASN A 72 -2.23 2.39 9.31
C ASN A 72 -2.47 3.21 8.04
N ALA A 73 -2.82 2.56 6.92
CA ALA A 73 -3.11 3.25 5.66
C ALA A 73 -4.24 4.29 5.82
N ARG A 74 -5.33 3.94 6.51
CA ARG A 74 -6.45 4.85 6.80
C ARG A 74 -6.04 6.03 7.68
N ALA A 75 -5.16 5.81 8.66
CA ALA A 75 -4.63 6.88 9.51
C ALA A 75 -3.78 7.86 8.69
N VAL A 76 -2.93 7.36 7.80
CA VAL A 76 -2.13 8.18 6.88
C VAL A 76 -3.03 9.00 5.95
N VAL A 77 -4.03 8.37 5.34
CA VAL A 77 -5.01 9.06 4.49
C VAL A 77 -5.74 10.16 5.26
N ARG A 78 -6.29 9.84 6.43
CA ARG A 78 -7.04 10.81 7.25
C ARG A 78 -6.17 12.02 7.59
N LYS A 79 -4.96 11.78 8.09
CA LYS A 79 -4.01 12.84 8.41
C LYS A 79 -3.65 13.64 7.16
N GLY A 80 -3.30 12.97 6.06
CA GLY A 80 -2.98 13.62 4.79
C GLY A 80 -4.12 14.49 4.26
N THR A 81 -5.37 14.03 4.37
CA THR A 81 -6.53 14.82 3.95
C THR A 81 -6.75 16.06 4.82
N MET A 82 -6.53 15.96 6.13
CA MET A 82 -6.67 17.08 7.06
C MET A 82 -5.52 18.10 6.92
N ASP A 83 -4.30 17.62 6.71
CA ASP A 83 -3.10 18.47 6.66
C ASP A 83 -2.98 19.22 5.31
N ASN A 84 -3.44 18.61 4.21
CA ASN A 84 -3.20 19.14 2.86
C ASN A 84 -4.40 19.84 2.22
N TYR A 85 -5.62 19.66 2.76
CA TYR A 85 -6.82 20.25 2.17
C TYR A 85 -7.57 21.12 3.18
N PRO A 86 -7.93 22.36 2.80
CA PRO A 86 -8.61 23.30 3.70
C PRO A 86 -10.07 22.92 3.99
N SER A 87 -10.66 22.06 3.15
CA SER A 87 -12.01 21.55 3.34
C SER A 87 -12.18 20.18 2.70
N LYS A 88 -13.26 19.50 3.08
CA LYS A 88 -13.67 18.21 2.50
C LYS A 88 -13.98 18.34 1.00
N GLU A 89 -14.61 19.44 0.58
CA GLU A 89 -14.95 19.71 -0.81
C GLU A 89 -13.67 19.90 -1.66
N ALA A 90 -12.69 20.63 -1.13
CA ALA A 90 -11.39 20.79 -1.78
C ALA A 90 -10.67 19.44 -1.94
N ALA A 91 -10.72 18.59 -0.92
CA ALA A 91 -10.19 17.24 -0.99
C ALA A 91 -10.92 16.38 -2.05
N CYS A 92 -12.26 16.42 -2.08
CA CYS A 92 -13.04 15.67 -3.07
C CYS A 92 -12.76 16.12 -4.51
N ALA A 93 -12.60 17.42 -4.75
CA ALA A 93 -12.33 17.98 -6.08
C ALA A 93 -10.95 17.54 -6.64
N ASP A 94 -9.96 17.28 -5.78
CA ASP A 94 -8.64 16.78 -6.21
C ASP A 94 -8.57 15.24 -6.24
N ILE A 95 -9.06 14.58 -5.19
CA ILE A 95 -8.87 13.14 -4.98
C ILE A 95 -9.69 12.32 -5.96
N VAL A 96 -10.97 12.66 -6.17
CA VAL A 96 -11.88 11.84 -7.00
C VAL A 96 -11.38 11.72 -8.45
N PRO A 97 -10.98 12.81 -9.14
CA PRO A 97 -10.41 12.70 -10.49
C PRO A 97 -9.13 11.87 -10.56
N ARG A 98 -8.26 11.95 -9.54
CA ARG A 98 -7.01 11.18 -9.48
C ARG A 98 -7.25 9.68 -9.31
N LEU A 99 -8.28 9.29 -8.58
CA LEU A 99 -8.69 7.90 -8.44
C LEU A 99 -9.29 7.35 -9.74
N GLN A 100 -9.98 8.18 -10.53
CA GLN A 100 -10.51 7.78 -11.84
C GLN A 100 -9.42 7.54 -12.88
N THR A 101 -8.37 8.37 -12.91
CA THR A 101 -7.26 8.21 -13.87
C THR A 101 -6.34 7.04 -13.56
N SER A 102 -6.23 6.67 -12.29
CA SER A 102 -5.47 5.49 -11.84
C SER A 102 -6.09 4.16 -12.27
N ALA A 103 -7.33 4.17 -12.78
CA ALA A 103 -8.03 3.00 -13.32
C ALA A 103 -7.66 2.66 -14.77
N LYS A 104 -6.93 3.55 -15.48
CA LYS A 104 -6.47 3.23 -16.84
C LYS A 104 -5.42 2.11 -16.76
N PRO A 105 -5.63 0.96 -17.42
CA PRO A 105 -4.59 -0.04 -17.51
C PRO A 105 -3.38 0.60 -18.19
N VAL A 106 -2.21 0.47 -17.58
CA VAL A 106 -0.94 0.76 -18.24
C VAL A 106 -0.77 -0.32 -19.29
N SER A 107 -1.23 -0.06 -20.50
CA SER A 107 -0.91 -0.87 -21.67
C SER A 107 0.62 -0.89 -21.80
N LYS A 108 1.22 -2.05 -21.60
CA LYS A 108 2.59 -2.32 -22.05
C LYS A 108 2.63 -2.43 -23.57
#